data_AF-A0A7C6Y1R4-F1
#
_entry.id   AF-A0A7C6Y1R4-F1
#
_cell.length_a   1.000
_cell.length_b   1.000
_cell.length_c   1.000
_cell.angle_alpha   90.00
_cell.angle_beta   90.00
_cell.angle_gamma   90.00
#
_symmetry.space_group_name_H-M   'P 1'
#
loop_
_entity.id
_entity.type
_entity.pdbx_description
1 polymer ?
#
loop_
_entity_poly.entity_id
_entity_poly.type
_entity_poly.pdbx_seq_one_letter_code
_entity_poly.pdbx_strand_id
1 'polypeptide(L)'
;MNEKVRAYLDRIGYQGGTEPTAENLSAIQYAHLLAVPYENLDILRKKRISLSLDDIYEKVVVNHRGGYCFELNKLFGWLLRELGYKVTDYVARYWRGENTTPTRRHQVLSVIIPSTEEEYLCDVGVGAVIPMYPLPIRFGEEFDQNGPVYAF
;
A
#
# COMPACT_ATOMS: atom_id res chain seq x y z
N MET A 1 13.47 -1.05 -16.82
CA MET A 1 12.57 -1.50 -15.74
C MET A 1 13.06 -2.82 -15.19
N ASN A 2 13.21 -2.92 -13.87
CA ASN A 2 13.67 -4.10 -13.13
C ASN A 2 12.73 -5.30 -13.37
N GLU A 3 13.26 -6.52 -13.52
CA GLU A 3 12.47 -7.74 -13.72
C GLU A 3 11.52 -8.00 -12.55
N LYS A 4 11.97 -7.74 -11.31
CA LYS A 4 11.11 -7.89 -10.12
C LYS A 4 9.93 -6.91 -10.15
N VAL A 5 10.14 -5.69 -10.63
CA VAL A 5 9.09 -4.69 -10.81
C VAL A 5 8.08 -5.16 -11.83
N ARG A 6 8.52 -5.65 -12.99
CA ARG A 6 7.63 -6.18 -14.03
C ARG A 6 6.77 -7.33 -13.48
N ALA A 7 7.38 -8.30 -12.82
CA ALA A 7 6.66 -9.43 -12.24
C ALA A 7 5.64 -9.01 -11.15
N TYR A 8 5.93 -7.94 -10.39
CA TYR A 8 4.93 -7.34 -9.50
C TYR A 8 3.77 -6.74 -10.30
N LEU A 9 4.05 -5.87 -11.27
CA LEU A 9 3.01 -5.23 -12.08
C LEU A 9 2.13 -6.29 -12.78
N ASP A 10 2.73 -7.37 -13.27
CA ASP A 10 2.03 -8.53 -13.82
C ASP A 10 1.18 -9.24 -12.76
N ARG A 11 1.71 -9.46 -11.55
CA ARG A 11 0.97 -10.04 -10.41
C ARG A 11 -0.30 -9.26 -10.07
N ILE A 12 -0.27 -7.93 -10.22
CA ILE A 12 -1.44 -7.07 -9.96
C ILE A 12 -2.26 -6.77 -11.22
N GLY A 13 -1.87 -7.30 -12.38
CA GLY A 13 -2.56 -7.07 -13.65
C GLY A 13 -2.47 -5.62 -14.16
N TYR A 14 -1.47 -4.86 -13.74
CA TYR A 14 -1.28 -3.47 -14.15
C TYR A 14 -0.47 -3.39 -15.45
N GLN A 15 -1.05 -2.76 -16.48
CA GLN A 15 -0.44 -2.61 -17.81
C GLN A 15 -0.28 -1.13 -18.24
N GLY A 16 -0.46 -0.19 -17.31
CA GLY A 16 -0.36 1.24 -17.57
C GLY A 16 1.06 1.78 -17.60
N GLY A 17 1.18 3.11 -17.51
CA GLY A 17 2.47 3.80 -17.49
C GLY A 17 3.23 3.59 -16.18
N THR A 18 4.57 3.66 -16.23
CA THR A 18 5.43 3.48 -15.04
C THR A 18 6.09 4.77 -14.57
N GLU A 19 5.78 5.88 -15.24
CA GLU A 19 6.26 7.20 -14.82
C GLU A 19 5.60 7.60 -13.49
N PRO A 20 6.33 8.28 -12.58
CA PRO A 20 5.84 8.56 -11.23
C PRO A 20 4.84 9.72 -11.20
N THR A 21 3.64 9.50 -11.76
CA THR A 21 2.53 10.45 -11.79
C THR A 21 1.41 10.06 -10.83
N ALA A 22 0.52 11.00 -10.50
CA ALA A 22 -0.63 10.74 -9.64
C ALA A 22 -1.61 9.73 -10.28
N GLU A 23 -1.79 9.79 -11.60
CA GLU A 23 -2.65 8.88 -12.35
C GLU A 23 -2.15 7.44 -12.29
N ASN A 24 -0.84 7.23 -12.50
CA ASN A 24 -0.25 5.90 -12.40
C ASN A 24 -0.27 5.39 -10.95
N LEU A 25 0.01 6.25 -9.96
CA LEU A 25 -0.06 5.90 -8.55
C LEU A 25 -1.46 5.40 -8.16
N SER A 26 -2.48 6.12 -8.62
CA SER A 26 -3.89 5.77 -8.43
C SER A 26 -4.24 4.42 -9.04
N ALA A 27 -3.87 4.23 -10.31
CA ALA A 27 -4.17 2.98 -11.02
C ALA A 27 -3.39 1.77 -10.45
N ILE A 28 -2.15 1.97 -9.98
CA ILE A 28 -1.32 0.93 -9.37
C ILE A 28 -1.87 0.53 -7.99
N GLN A 29 -2.25 1.49 -7.14
CA GLN A 29 -2.89 1.18 -5.84
C GLN A 29 -4.19 0.41 -6.05
N TYR A 30 -5.04 0.89 -6.96
CA TYR A 30 -6.30 0.24 -7.28
C TYR A 30 -6.08 -1.21 -7.77
N ALA A 31 -5.15 -1.43 -8.70
CA ALA A 31 -4.80 -2.75 -9.20
C ALA A 31 -4.28 -3.68 -8.08
N HIS A 32 -3.43 -3.18 -7.19
CA HIS A 32 -2.95 -3.95 -6.05
C HIS A 32 -4.11 -4.41 -5.15
N LEU A 33 -5.02 -3.50 -4.80
CA LEU A 33 -6.15 -3.79 -3.93
C LEU A 33 -7.11 -4.84 -4.49
N LEU A 34 -7.26 -4.89 -5.83
CA LEU A 34 -8.08 -5.91 -6.49
C LEU A 34 -7.38 -7.28 -6.58
N ALA A 35 -6.06 -7.31 -6.66
CA ALA A 35 -5.32 -8.53 -6.98
C ALA A 35 -4.65 -9.22 -5.77
N VAL A 36 -4.26 -8.46 -4.75
CA VAL A 36 -3.50 -8.94 -3.59
C VAL A 36 -4.38 -8.87 -2.34
N PRO A 37 -4.80 -10.01 -1.78
CA PRO A 37 -5.65 -9.99 -0.61
C PRO A 37 -4.87 -9.60 0.64
N TYR A 38 -5.55 -8.96 1.58
CA TYR A 38 -5.11 -8.97 2.97
C TYR A 38 -5.33 -10.36 3.58
N GLU A 39 -4.34 -10.89 4.29
CA GLU A 39 -4.48 -12.16 5.01
C GLU A 39 -3.52 -12.28 6.20
N ASN A 40 -3.90 -13.12 7.16
CA ASN A 40 -3.13 -13.42 8.37
C ASN A 40 -2.94 -14.94 8.59
N LEU A 41 -2.96 -15.73 7.52
CA LEU A 41 -2.92 -17.20 7.59
C LEU A 41 -1.63 -17.72 8.21
N ASP A 42 -0.50 -17.07 7.94
CA ASP A 42 0.78 -17.45 8.54
C ASP A 42 0.79 -17.21 10.06
N ILE A 43 0.13 -16.14 10.54
CA ILE A 43 -0.06 -15.87 11.97
C ILE A 43 -0.93 -16.95 12.61
N LEU A 44 -2.05 -17.30 11.98
CA LEU A 44 -2.95 -18.36 12.46
C LEU A 44 -2.23 -19.73 12.54
N ARG A 45 -1.28 -19.98 11.63
CA ARG A 45 -0.43 -21.17 11.62
C ARG A 45 0.76 -21.10 12.58
N LYS A 46 0.87 -20.03 13.38
CA LYS A 46 2.02 -19.76 14.27
C LYS A 46 3.37 -19.75 13.53
N LYS A 47 3.35 -19.46 12.23
CA LYS A 47 4.55 -19.27 11.42
C LYS A 47 5.08 -17.86 11.69
N ARG A 48 6.39 -17.75 11.95
CA ARG A 48 7.03 -16.45 12.11
C ARG A 48 6.95 -15.67 10.80
N ILE A 49 6.49 -14.43 10.88
CA ILE A 49 6.48 -13.51 9.74
C ILE A 49 7.90 -12.93 9.57
N SER A 50 8.43 -13.05 8.36
CA SER A 50 9.64 -12.33 7.96
C SER A 50 9.25 -11.00 7.32
N LEU A 51 9.95 -9.94 7.70
CA LEU A 51 9.81 -8.62 7.06
C LEU A 51 10.99 -8.31 6.13
N SER A 52 11.77 -9.33 5.72
CA SER A 52 12.76 -9.14 4.65
C SER A 52 12.02 -8.90 3.33
N LEU A 53 12.54 -8.01 2.49
CA LEU A 53 11.87 -7.68 1.23
C LEU A 53 11.80 -8.91 0.31
N ASP A 54 12.85 -9.72 0.27
CA ASP A 54 12.89 -10.93 -0.56
C ASP A 54 11.87 -11.97 -0.12
N ASP A 55 11.69 -12.20 1.18
CA ASP A 55 10.68 -13.15 1.69
C ASP A 55 9.26 -12.66 1.39
N ILE A 56 9.01 -11.35 1.54
CA ILE A 56 7.69 -10.77 1.24
C ILE A 56 7.42 -10.84 -0.28
N TYR A 57 8.41 -10.53 -1.10
CA TYR A 57 8.31 -10.60 -2.56
C TYR A 57 7.99 -12.03 -3.01
N GLU A 58 8.75 -13.01 -2.52
CA GLU A 58 8.53 -14.43 -2.80
C GLU A 58 7.11 -14.85 -2.38
N LYS A 59 6.64 -14.43 -1.21
CA LYS A 59 5.30 -14.75 -0.71
C LYS A 59 4.20 -14.14 -1.60
N VAL A 60 4.25 -12.83 -1.83
CA VAL A 60 3.12 -12.09 -2.42
C VAL A 60 3.12 -12.15 -3.94
N VAL A 61 4.30 -12.00 -4.56
CA VAL A 61 4.45 -11.92 -6.01
C VAL A 61 4.60 -13.31 -6.62
N VAL A 62 5.57 -14.09 -6.15
CA VAL A 62 5.88 -15.41 -6.75
C VAL A 62 4.85 -16.47 -6.35
N ASN A 63 4.51 -16.55 -5.06
CA ASN A 63 3.57 -17.55 -4.55
C ASN A 63 2.10 -17.10 -4.55
N HIS A 64 1.81 -15.91 -5.11
CA HIS A 64 0.47 -15.34 -5.23
C HIS A 64 -0.33 -15.29 -3.91
N ARG A 65 0.35 -15.18 -2.75
CA ARG A 65 -0.30 -15.02 -1.46
C ARG A 65 -0.61 -13.55 -1.16
N GLY A 66 -1.34 -13.31 -0.07
CA GLY A 66 -1.52 -11.99 0.51
C GLY A 66 -0.53 -11.73 1.65
N GLY A 67 -0.84 -10.73 2.47
CA GLY A 67 -0.11 -10.45 3.71
C GLY A 67 -0.86 -9.50 4.62
N TYR A 68 -0.30 -9.22 5.78
CA TYR A 68 -0.80 -8.14 6.66
C TYR A 68 -0.14 -6.80 6.34
N CYS A 69 -0.52 -5.72 7.04
CA CYS A 69 -0.14 -4.35 6.69
C CYS A 69 1.37 -4.12 6.50
N PHE A 70 2.22 -4.67 7.36
CA PHE A 70 3.67 -4.50 7.27
C PHE A 70 4.29 -5.28 6.10
N GLU A 71 3.66 -6.35 5.62
CA GLU A 71 4.11 -7.04 4.40
C GLU A 71 3.69 -6.23 3.17
N LEU A 72 2.39 -5.90 3.09
CA LEU A 72 1.81 -5.28 1.90
C LEU A 72 2.34 -3.87 1.67
N ASN A 73 2.30 -2.99 2.68
CA ASN A 73 2.77 -1.62 2.51
C ASN A 73 4.29 -1.52 2.36
N LYS A 74 5.06 -2.42 2.96
CA LYS A 74 6.51 -2.48 2.72
C LYS A 74 6.83 -2.87 1.29
N LEU A 75 6.18 -3.90 0.78
CA LEU A 75 6.38 -4.38 -0.58
C LEU A 75 5.89 -3.35 -1.61
N PHE A 76 4.73 -2.72 -1.36
CA PHE A 76 4.20 -1.64 -2.19
C PHE A 76 5.11 -0.40 -2.19
N GLY A 77 5.59 0.02 -1.01
CA GLY A 77 6.54 1.12 -0.90
C GLY A 77 7.88 0.85 -1.59
N TRP A 78 8.33 -0.41 -1.64
CA TRP A 78 9.48 -0.79 -2.48
C TRP A 78 9.18 -0.61 -3.96
N LEU A 79 8.04 -1.13 -4.46
CA LEU A 79 7.63 -0.98 -5.86
C LEU A 79 7.59 0.50 -6.26
N LEU A 80 6.95 1.35 -5.46
CA LEU A 80 6.84 2.78 -5.74
C LEU A 80 8.21 3.47 -5.79
N ARG A 81 9.16 3.11 -4.92
CA ARG A 81 10.53 3.64 -4.99
C ARG A 81 11.24 3.23 -6.28
N GLU A 82 11.08 1.98 -6.72
CA GLU A 82 11.66 1.50 -7.98
C GLU A 82 11.05 2.21 -9.22
N LEU A 83 9.80 2.67 -9.11
CA LEU A 83 9.12 3.48 -10.12
C LEU A 83 9.48 4.97 -10.04
N GLY A 84 10.32 5.38 -9.09
CA GLY A 84 10.83 6.74 -8.97
C GLY A 84 10.02 7.68 -8.08
N TYR A 85 8.99 7.18 -7.38
CA TYR A 85 8.29 7.98 -6.37
C TYR A 85 9.16 8.23 -5.13
N LYS A 86 8.97 9.38 -4.48
CA LYS A 86 9.56 9.66 -3.16
C LYS A 86 8.64 9.07 -2.08
N VAL A 87 9.09 8.04 -1.36
CA VAL A 87 8.24 7.31 -0.41
C VAL A 87 8.81 7.35 1.00
N THR A 88 7.97 7.74 1.96
CA THR A 88 8.23 7.70 3.40
C THR A 88 7.34 6.65 4.06
N ASP A 89 7.95 5.72 4.80
CA ASP A 89 7.21 4.74 5.62
C ASP A 89 6.79 5.37 6.96
N TYR A 90 5.50 5.32 7.28
CA TYR A 90 4.96 5.74 8.57
C TYR A 90 4.33 4.58 9.33
N VAL A 91 4.24 4.73 10.65
CA VAL A 91 3.52 3.82 11.53
C VAL A 91 2.37 4.55 12.22
N ALA A 92 1.17 4.01 12.05
CA ALA A 92 -0.09 4.60 12.48
C ALA A 92 -0.72 3.83 13.66
N ARG A 93 -1.62 4.52 14.34
CA ARG A 93 -2.45 3.99 15.43
C ARG A 93 -3.86 3.75 14.88
N TYR A 94 -4.33 2.51 14.96
CA TYR A 94 -5.67 2.16 14.50
C TYR A 94 -6.67 2.39 15.64
N TRP A 95 -7.44 3.48 15.57
CA TRP A 95 -8.33 3.93 16.65
C TRP A 95 -9.70 3.23 16.69
N ARG A 96 -10.08 2.53 15.61
CA ARG A 96 -11.39 1.88 15.52
C ARG A 96 -11.57 0.88 16.67
N GLY A 97 -12.55 1.15 17.54
CA GLY A 97 -12.88 0.29 18.68
C GLY A 97 -11.97 0.45 19.90
N GLU A 98 -11.11 1.47 19.94
CA GLU A 98 -10.17 1.71 21.03
C GLU A 98 -10.64 2.87 21.92
N ASN A 99 -10.57 2.67 23.25
CA ASN A 99 -10.96 3.68 24.25
C ASN A 99 -9.75 4.41 24.85
N THR A 100 -8.54 3.90 24.61
CA THR A 100 -7.27 4.49 25.05
C THR A 100 -6.32 4.56 23.87
N THR A 101 -5.21 5.28 24.02
CA THR A 101 -4.24 5.44 22.92
C THR A 101 -3.64 4.08 22.54
N PRO A 102 -3.94 3.51 21.36
CA PRO A 102 -3.49 2.18 21.01
C PRO A 102 -2.04 2.21 20.55
N THR A 103 -1.35 1.07 20.58
CA THR A 103 0.02 0.96 20.05
C THR A 103 0.06 1.17 18.53
N ARG A 104 1.23 1.55 18.01
CA ARG A 104 1.45 1.75 16.57
C ARG A 104 1.53 0.39 15.86
N ARG A 105 0.39 -0.13 15.41
CA ARG A 105 0.22 -1.49 14.87
C ARG A 105 -0.06 -1.53 13.37
N HIS A 106 -0.02 -0.38 12.69
CA HIS A 106 -0.30 -0.27 11.27
C HIS A 106 0.82 0.47 10.55
N GLN A 107 1.19 0.04 9.35
CA GLN A 107 2.13 0.77 8.48
C GLN A 107 1.32 1.44 7.37
N VAL A 108 1.68 2.67 7.01
CA VAL A 108 1.13 3.42 5.87
C VAL A 108 2.26 4.12 5.13
N LEU A 109 2.00 4.60 3.92
CA LEU A 109 2.99 5.29 3.11
C LEU A 109 2.57 6.73 2.87
N SER A 110 3.52 7.66 2.98
CA SER A 110 3.44 8.96 2.31
C SER A 110 4.23 8.88 1.01
N VAL A 111 3.63 9.35 -0.07
CA VAL A 111 4.17 9.27 -1.42
C VAL A 111 4.12 10.66 -2.04
N ILE A 112 5.28 11.20 -2.42
CA ILE A 112 5.40 12.49 -3.09
C ILE A 112 5.64 12.27 -4.58
N ILE A 113 4.84 12.95 -5.40
CA ILE A 113 4.99 13.01 -6.86
C ILE A 113 6.18 13.92 -7.21
N PRO A 114 7.27 13.43 -7.81
CA PRO A 114 8.48 14.23 -8.00
C PRO A 114 8.30 15.48 -8.88
N SER A 115 7.36 15.46 -9.81
CA SER A 115 7.13 16.56 -10.76
C SER A 115 6.24 17.68 -10.20
N THR A 116 5.37 17.39 -9.23
CA THR A 116 4.42 18.36 -8.65
C THR A 116 4.68 18.65 -7.17
N GLU A 117 5.50 17.83 -6.50
CA GLU A 117 5.70 17.81 -5.04
C GLU A 117 4.40 17.61 -4.24
N GLU A 118 3.33 17.12 -4.88
CA GLU A 118 2.10 16.75 -4.19
C GLU A 118 2.28 15.47 -3.37
N GLU A 119 1.76 15.48 -2.15
CA GLU A 119 1.88 14.38 -1.19
C GLU A 119 0.57 13.61 -1.06
N TYR A 120 0.66 12.28 -1.09
CA TYR A 120 -0.45 11.36 -0.98
C TYR A 120 -0.21 10.32 0.11
N LEU A 121 -1.25 10.01 0.88
CA LEU A 121 -1.30 8.80 1.70
C LEU A 121 -1.68 7.62 0.79
N CYS A 122 -0.82 6.60 0.77
CA CYS A 122 -1.10 5.32 0.14
C CYS A 122 -1.16 4.21 1.19
N ASP A 123 -2.14 3.32 1.06
CA ASP A 123 -2.32 2.20 1.99
C ASP A 123 -3.02 1.03 1.30
N VAL A 124 -2.29 -0.07 1.16
CA VAL A 124 -2.79 -1.33 0.60
C VAL A 124 -2.95 -2.43 1.67
N GLY A 125 -2.89 -2.07 2.95
CA GLY A 125 -2.62 -3.01 4.04
C GLY A 125 -3.66 -3.16 5.15
N VAL A 126 -4.81 -2.48 5.11
CA VAL A 126 -5.75 -2.43 6.26
C VAL A 126 -6.74 -3.60 6.33
N GLY A 127 -7.01 -4.30 5.22
CA GLY A 127 -7.88 -5.49 5.21
C GLY A 127 -9.37 -5.24 5.54
N ALA A 128 -9.85 -4.01 5.38
CA ALA A 128 -11.25 -3.60 5.59
C ALA A 128 -11.61 -2.48 4.58
N VAL A 129 -12.67 -1.69 4.86
CA VAL A 129 -12.99 -0.49 4.06
C VAL A 129 -11.84 0.50 4.12
N ILE A 130 -11.27 0.83 2.95
CA ILE A 130 -10.04 1.60 2.79
C ILE A 130 -10.13 2.51 1.57
N PRO A 131 -9.29 3.56 1.50
CA PRO A 131 -9.15 4.33 0.27
C PRO A 131 -8.69 3.41 -0.87
N MET A 132 -9.54 3.26 -1.89
CA MET A 132 -9.22 2.53 -3.11
C MET A 132 -8.17 3.27 -3.95
N TYR A 133 -8.09 4.59 -3.79
CA TYR A 133 -7.13 5.45 -4.45
C TYR A 133 -6.30 6.23 -3.41
N PRO A 134 -5.08 6.68 -3.77
CA PRO A 134 -4.25 7.54 -2.93
C PRO A 134 -5.02 8.76 -2.46
N LEU A 135 -4.91 9.11 -1.18
CA LEU A 135 -5.56 10.29 -0.63
C LEU A 135 -4.58 11.47 -0.62
N PRO A 136 -4.89 12.61 -1.27
CA PRO A 136 -4.06 13.80 -1.17
C PRO A 136 -3.99 14.28 0.29
N ILE A 137 -2.79 14.51 0.82
CA ILE A 137 -2.63 15.04 2.18
C ILE A 137 -2.93 16.54 2.16
N ARG A 138 -4.22 16.87 2.24
CA ARG A 138 -4.74 18.25 2.32
C ARG A 138 -5.72 18.35 3.47
N PHE A 139 -5.42 19.22 4.42
CA PHE A 139 -6.21 19.39 5.64
C PHE A 139 -7.47 20.22 5.38
N GLY A 140 -8.60 19.78 5.92
CA GLY A 140 -9.89 20.46 5.78
C GLY A 140 -10.62 20.21 4.46
N GLU A 141 -10.12 19.28 3.63
CA GLU A 141 -10.80 18.80 2.41
C GLU A 141 -11.38 17.40 2.63
N GLU A 142 -12.52 17.13 1.99
CA GLU A 142 -13.16 15.82 1.96
C GLU A 142 -12.98 15.17 0.58
N PHE A 143 -12.69 13.87 0.57
CA PHE A 143 -12.42 13.08 -0.63
C PHE A 143 -13.40 11.90 -0.72
N ASP A 144 -14.38 11.99 -1.62
CA ASP A 144 -15.31 10.90 -1.95
C ASP A 144 -14.65 9.88 -2.89
N GLN A 145 -14.72 8.60 -2.54
CA GLN A 145 -14.27 7.49 -3.40
C GLN A 145 -15.41 6.51 -3.72
N ASN A 146 -16.47 7.03 -4.35
CA ASN A 146 -17.70 6.32 -4.70
C ASN A 146 -18.49 5.84 -3.47
N GLY A 147 -18.70 6.75 -2.50
CA GLY A 147 -19.53 6.52 -1.32
C GLY A 147 -18.77 6.72 0.00
N PRO A 148 -17.67 6.00 0.27
CA PRO A 148 -16.80 6.32 1.40
C PRO A 148 -16.14 7.70 1.21
N VAL A 149 -16.20 8.53 2.25
CA VAL A 149 -15.58 9.86 2.29
C VAL A 149 -14.41 9.85 3.28
N TYR A 150 -13.28 10.42 2.88
CA TYR A 150 -12.04 10.48 3.67
C TYR A 150 -11.58 11.93 3.85
N ALA A 151 -10.92 12.23 4.97
CA ALA A 151 -10.34 13.54 5.27
C ALA A 151 -9.12 13.40 6.19
N PHE A 152 -8.27 14.42 6.23
CA PHE A 152 -7.10 14.55 7.12
C PHE A 152 -7.33 15.59 8.21
#